data_AF-A0A1V1W0C4-F1
#
_entry.id   AF-A0A1V1W0C4-F1
#
_cell.length_a   1.000
_cell.length_b   1.000
_cell.length_c   1.000
_cell.angle_alpha   90.00
_cell.angle_beta   90.00
_cell.angle_gamma   90.00
#
_symmetry.space_group_name_H-M   'P 1'
#
loop_
_entity.id
_entity.type
_entity.pdbx_description
1 polymer ?
#
loop_
_entity_poly.entity_id
_entity_poly.type
_entity_poly.pdbx_seq_one_letter_code
_entity_poly.pdbx_strand_id
1 'polypeptide(L)'
;MGKAAQAQAGRDRARDARLKAARERRLKLDPDQLAREKRIDEASVDVEVAWEERARAELAVVNAEVAAAAATERLLAEKLAVKDVVQLTGLDQATIRRLRQLDTGDDAGAGEEDGAVGRNTAAAGAAAEVS
;
A
#
# COMPACT_ATOMS: atom_id res chain seq x y z
N MET A 1 0.03 66.68 -32.31
CA MET A 1 0.16 65.44 -31.51
C MET A 1 1.65 65.13 -31.33
N GLY A 2 2.16 65.12 -30.10
CA GLY A 2 3.60 65.06 -29.82
C GLY A 2 4.15 63.63 -29.75
N LYS A 3 5.39 63.43 -30.23
CA LYS A 3 6.13 62.14 -30.18
C LYS A 3 6.13 61.47 -28.80
N ALA A 4 6.13 62.25 -27.73
CA ALA A 4 6.06 61.75 -26.36
C ALA A 4 4.75 61.00 -26.04
N ALA A 5 3.61 61.48 -26.55
CA ALA A 5 2.32 60.83 -26.37
C ALA A 5 2.24 59.51 -27.14
N GLN A 6 2.84 59.46 -28.34
CA GLN A 6 2.92 58.24 -29.15
C GLN A 6 3.84 57.18 -28.51
N ALA A 7 4.97 57.61 -27.94
CA ALA A 7 5.87 56.73 -27.20
C ALA A 7 5.20 56.17 -25.93
N GLN A 8 4.46 57.00 -25.20
CA GLN A 8 3.70 56.56 -24.03
C GLN A 8 2.61 55.54 -24.40
N ALA A 9 1.82 55.81 -25.44
CA ALA A 9 0.81 54.87 -25.94
C ALA A 9 1.41 53.53 -26.40
N GLY A 10 2.64 53.53 -26.94
CA GLY A 10 3.36 52.30 -27.27
C GLY A 10 3.78 51.50 -26.03
N ARG A 11 4.24 52.17 -24.97
CA ARG A 11 4.58 51.54 -23.68
C ARG A 11 3.36 50.92 -23.01
N ASP A 12 2.24 51.63 -23.03
CA ASP A 12 0.99 51.16 -22.41
C ASP A 12 0.48 49.90 -23.13
N ARG A 13 0.45 49.89 -24.47
CA ARG A 13 0.12 48.69 -25.25
C ARG A 13 1.06 47.51 -24.99
N ALA A 14 2.37 47.77 -24.85
CA ALA A 14 3.34 46.72 -24.55
C ALA A 14 3.14 46.15 -23.13
N ARG A 15 2.76 46.98 -22.17
CA ARG A 15 2.40 46.55 -20.81
C ARG A 15 1.14 45.69 -20.82
N ASP A 16 0.10 46.13 -21.52
CA ASP A 16 -1.15 45.39 -21.62
C ASP A 16 -0.97 44.02 -22.30
N ALA A 17 -0.15 43.96 -23.35
CA ALA A 17 0.19 42.69 -24.00
C ALA A 17 0.92 41.73 -23.05
N ARG A 18 1.85 42.23 -22.24
CA ARG A 18 2.55 41.41 -21.22
C ARG A 18 1.61 40.93 -20.12
N LEU A 19 0.71 41.79 -19.65
CA LEU A 19 -0.29 41.42 -18.64
C LEU A 19 -1.28 40.37 -19.17
N LYS A 20 -1.74 40.52 -20.41
CA LYS A 20 -2.58 39.54 -21.09
C LYS A 20 -1.89 38.18 -21.20
N ALA A 21 -0.64 38.15 -21.69
CA ALA A 21 0.14 36.93 -21.80
C ALA A 21 0.41 36.26 -20.43
N ALA A 22 0.63 37.04 -19.37
CA ALA A 22 0.79 36.50 -18.02
C ALA A 22 -0.49 35.85 -17.50
N ARG A 23 -1.66 36.45 -17.76
CA ARG A 23 -2.97 35.88 -17.41
C ARG A 23 -3.25 34.60 -18.20
N GLU A 24 -2.96 34.58 -19.50
CA GLU A 24 -3.14 33.38 -20.32
C GLU A 24 -2.22 32.23 -19.88
N ARG A 25 -0.96 32.53 -19.50
CA ARG A 25 -0.06 31.51 -18.93
C ARG A 25 -0.61 30.95 -17.63
N ARG A 26 -1.11 31.80 -16.73
CA ARG A 26 -1.70 31.37 -15.46
C ARG A 26 -2.97 30.52 -15.67
N LEU A 27 -3.85 30.95 -16.57
CA LEU A 27 -5.08 30.21 -16.91
C LEU A 27 -4.79 28.83 -17.53
N LYS A 28 -3.63 28.63 -18.19
CA LYS A 28 -3.23 27.30 -18.69
C LYS A 28 -2.59 26.42 -17.62
N LEU A 29 -1.86 27.03 -16.68
CA LEU A 29 -1.27 26.30 -15.57
C LEU A 29 -2.34 25.69 -14.65
N ASP A 30 -3.48 26.38 -14.43
CA ASP A 30 -4.52 25.87 -13.53
C ASP A 30 -5.14 24.53 -14.05
N PRO A 31 -5.57 24.38 -15.32
CA PRO A 31 -6.02 23.10 -15.88
C PRO A 31 -4.92 22.03 -15.93
N ASP A 32 -3.69 22.40 -16.29
CA ASP A 32 -2.58 21.44 -16.37
C ASP A 32 -2.24 20.89 -14.97
N GLN A 33 -2.32 21.75 -13.95
CA GLN A 33 -2.14 21.37 -12.56
C GLN A 33 -3.25 20.43 -12.10
N LEU A 34 -4.52 20.76 -12.36
CA LEU A 34 -5.65 19.88 -12.02
C LEU A 34 -5.55 18.53 -12.73
N ALA A 35 -5.15 18.51 -14.00
CA ALA A 35 -4.94 17.27 -14.74
C ALA A 35 -3.79 16.43 -14.15
N ARG A 36 -2.75 17.09 -13.64
CA ARG A 36 -1.65 16.42 -12.93
C ARG A 36 -2.11 15.86 -11.60
N GLU A 37 -2.84 16.64 -10.81
CA GLU A 37 -3.39 16.22 -9.51
C GLU A 37 -4.31 15.00 -9.68
N LYS A 38 -5.22 15.05 -10.66
CA LYS A 38 -6.08 13.90 -10.99
C LYS A 38 -5.28 12.63 -11.32
N ARG A 39 -4.24 12.74 -12.16
CA ARG A 39 -3.38 11.58 -12.48
C ARG A 39 -2.61 11.06 -11.26
N ILE A 40 -2.26 11.94 -10.33
CA ILE A 40 -1.61 11.54 -9.07
C ILE A 40 -2.62 10.78 -8.20
N ASP A 41 -3.82 11.31 -8.03
CA ASP A 41 -4.86 10.67 -7.22
C ASP A 41 -5.23 9.29 -7.79
N GLU A 42 -5.40 9.19 -9.11
CA GLU A 42 -5.64 7.90 -9.79
C GLU A 42 -4.48 6.92 -9.54
N ALA A 43 -3.23 7.34 -9.74
CA ALA A 43 -2.07 6.47 -9.49
C ALA A 43 -1.91 6.08 -8.02
N SER A 44 -2.27 6.97 -7.09
CA SER A 44 -2.26 6.68 -5.65
C SER A 44 -3.27 5.59 -5.30
N VAL A 45 -4.50 5.67 -5.84
CA VAL A 45 -5.51 4.62 -5.66
C VAL A 45 -5.06 3.30 -6.28
N ASP A 46 -4.48 3.32 -7.49
CA ASP A 46 -3.99 2.11 -8.17
C ASP A 46 -2.91 1.39 -7.33
N VAL A 47 -2.02 2.15 -6.68
CA VAL A 47 -1.02 1.59 -5.77
C VAL A 47 -1.69 0.93 -4.57
N GLU A 48 -2.64 1.59 -3.91
CA GLU A 48 -3.34 1.02 -2.75
C GLU A 48 -4.06 -0.28 -3.11
N VAL A 49 -4.78 -0.30 -4.23
CA VAL A 49 -5.47 -1.50 -4.72
C VAL A 49 -4.48 -2.64 -5.00
N ALA A 50 -3.38 -2.35 -5.70
CA ALA A 50 -2.37 -3.37 -5.99
C ALA A 50 -1.74 -3.96 -4.72
N TRP A 51 -1.56 -3.15 -3.67
CA TRP A 51 -1.05 -3.63 -2.38
C TRP A 51 -2.07 -4.48 -1.62
N GLU A 52 -3.35 -4.14 -1.67
CA GLU A 52 -4.41 -4.99 -1.11
C GLU A 52 -4.49 -6.34 -1.85
N GLU A 53 -4.44 -6.32 -3.18
CA GLU A 53 -4.43 -7.54 -3.99
C GLU A 53 -3.21 -8.41 -3.69
N ARG A 54 -2.04 -7.79 -3.53
CA ARG A 54 -0.82 -8.48 -3.09
C ARG A 54 -1.02 -9.15 -1.73
N ALA A 55 -1.56 -8.44 -0.74
CA ALA A 55 -1.83 -9.00 0.59
C ALA A 55 -2.82 -10.17 0.54
N ARG A 56 -3.87 -10.06 -0.30
CA ARG A 56 -4.83 -11.17 -0.53
C ARG A 56 -4.16 -12.37 -1.20
N ALA A 57 -3.27 -12.14 -2.17
CA ALA A 57 -2.52 -13.19 -2.84
C ALA A 57 -1.56 -13.89 -1.86
N GLU A 58 -0.87 -13.13 -1.00
CA GLU A 58 0.00 -13.68 0.04
C GLU A 58 -0.79 -14.59 1.00
N LEU A 59 -1.95 -14.14 1.48
CA LEU A 59 -2.82 -14.95 2.34
C LEU A 59 -3.31 -16.21 1.61
N ALA A 60 -3.68 -16.10 0.34
CA ALA A 60 -4.11 -17.24 -0.47
C ALA A 60 -2.98 -18.29 -0.62
N VAL A 61 -1.74 -17.85 -0.80
CA VAL A 61 -0.56 -18.74 -0.84
C VAL A 61 -0.39 -19.46 0.49
N VAL A 62 -0.44 -18.74 1.63
CA VAL A 62 -0.34 -19.35 2.96
C VAL A 62 -1.43 -20.40 3.17
N ASN A 63 -2.69 -20.08 2.85
CA ASN A 63 -3.80 -21.03 2.98
C ASN A 63 -3.63 -22.26 2.08
N ALA A 64 -3.13 -22.07 0.86
CA ALA A 64 -2.84 -23.17 -0.05
C ALA A 64 -1.71 -24.07 0.48
N GLU A 65 -0.67 -23.50 1.09
CA GLU A 65 0.42 -24.26 1.71
C GLU A 65 -0.06 -25.07 2.92
N VAL A 66 -0.91 -24.50 3.78
CA VAL A 66 -1.52 -25.23 4.91
C VAL A 66 -2.38 -26.38 4.41
N ALA A 67 -3.23 -26.14 3.41
CA ALA A 67 -4.05 -27.20 2.81
C ALA A 67 -3.21 -28.32 2.18
N ALA A 68 -2.10 -27.96 1.52
CA ALA A 68 -1.15 -28.92 0.95
C ALA A 68 -0.40 -29.72 2.02
N ALA A 69 -0.03 -29.09 3.14
CA ALA A 69 0.58 -29.75 4.28
C ALA A 69 -0.36 -30.79 4.89
N ALA A 70 -1.61 -30.40 5.19
CA ALA A 70 -2.62 -31.31 5.72
C ALA A 70 -2.94 -32.47 4.75
N ALA A 71 -2.97 -32.21 3.44
CA ALA A 71 -3.14 -33.27 2.44
C ALA A 71 -1.92 -34.22 2.39
N THR A 72 -0.71 -33.69 2.53
CA THR A 72 0.53 -34.47 2.58
C THR A 72 0.55 -35.40 3.79
N GLU A 73 0.19 -34.92 4.98
CA GLU A 73 0.15 -35.76 6.18
C GLU A 73 -0.93 -36.84 6.09
N ARG A 74 -2.10 -36.56 5.48
CA ARG A 74 -3.08 -37.61 5.17
C ARG A 74 -2.52 -38.70 4.25
N LEU A 75 -1.73 -38.35 3.22
CA LEU A 75 -1.09 -39.35 2.37
C LEU A 75 -0.06 -40.20 3.13
N LEU A 76 0.70 -39.59 4.05
CA LEU A 76 1.68 -40.30 4.87
C LEU A 76 1.02 -41.21 5.91
N ALA A 77 -0.14 -40.81 6.44
CA ALA A 77 -0.94 -41.64 7.35
C ALA A 77 -1.40 -42.96 6.68
N GLU A 78 -1.59 -42.96 5.36
CA GLU A 78 -1.87 -44.16 4.55
C GLU A 78 -0.61 -45.02 4.29
N LYS A 79 0.50 -44.74 4.99
CA LYS A 79 1.80 -45.46 4.92
C LYS A 79 2.49 -45.36 3.55
N LEU A 80 2.19 -44.33 2.75
CA LEU A 80 2.95 -44.05 1.53
C LEU A 80 4.37 -43.60 1.88
N ALA A 81 5.36 -44.07 1.12
CA ALA A 81 6.70 -43.54 1.24
C ALA A 81 6.77 -42.13 0.61
N VAL A 82 7.64 -41.27 1.14
CA VAL A 82 7.83 -39.89 0.64
C VAL A 82 8.12 -39.85 -0.86
N LYS A 83 8.85 -40.83 -1.39
CA LYS A 83 9.13 -40.94 -2.83
C LYS A 83 7.86 -41.10 -3.67
N ASP A 84 6.87 -41.83 -3.15
CA ASP A 84 5.62 -42.12 -3.86
C ASP A 84 4.69 -40.90 -3.79
N VAL A 85 4.70 -40.18 -2.66
CA VAL A 85 4.02 -38.88 -2.52
C VAL A 85 4.57 -37.85 -3.51
N VAL A 86 5.90 -37.77 -3.65
CA VAL A 86 6.56 -36.92 -4.66
C VAL A 86 6.08 -37.26 -6.08
N GLN A 87 5.99 -38.55 -6.42
CA GLN A 87 5.51 -38.98 -7.74
C GLN A 87 4.03 -38.67 -7.98
N LEU A 88 3.18 -38.84 -6.97
CA LEU A 88 1.73 -38.61 -7.08
C LEU A 88 1.38 -37.12 -7.18
N THR A 89 2.08 -36.28 -6.44
CA THR A 89 1.78 -34.84 -6.36
C THR A 89 2.56 -34.00 -7.38
N GLY A 90 3.67 -34.54 -7.91
CA GLY A 90 4.60 -33.80 -8.75
C GLY A 90 5.44 -32.77 -7.99
N LEU A 91 5.30 -32.69 -6.66
CA LEU A 91 6.09 -31.80 -5.81
C LEU A 91 7.48 -32.39 -5.56
N ASP A 92 8.50 -31.54 -5.51
CA ASP A 92 9.84 -32.00 -5.18
C ASP A 92 9.98 -32.41 -3.70
N GLN A 93 11.01 -33.19 -3.40
CA GLN A 93 11.23 -33.73 -2.05
C GLN A 93 11.51 -32.63 -1.00
N ALA A 94 12.11 -31.49 -1.39
CA ALA A 94 12.36 -30.39 -0.47
C ALA A 94 11.05 -29.68 -0.11
N THR A 95 10.17 -29.47 -1.10
CA THR A 95 8.82 -28.94 -0.90
C THR A 95 8.02 -29.83 0.04
N ILE A 96 8.00 -31.16 -0.18
CA ILE A 96 7.33 -32.10 0.73
C ILE A 96 7.91 -32.00 2.15
N ARG A 97 9.24 -31.94 2.31
CA ARG A 97 9.84 -31.79 3.65
C ARG A 97 9.43 -30.49 4.34
N ARG A 98 9.38 -29.36 3.61
CA ARG A 98 8.94 -28.07 4.14
C ARG A 98 7.47 -28.12 4.58
N LEU A 99 6.59 -28.69 3.75
CA LEU A 99 5.16 -28.81 4.07
C LEU A 99 4.93 -29.59 5.37
N ARG A 100 5.68 -30.66 5.60
CA ARG A 100 5.59 -31.43 6.86
C ARG A 100 6.02 -30.63 8.09
N GLN A 101 6.96 -29.71 7.94
CA GLN A 101 7.40 -28.86 9.05
C GLN A 101 6.35 -27.80 9.42
N LEU A 102 5.53 -27.36 8.45
CA LEU A 102 4.46 -26.40 8.67
C LEU A 102 3.35 -26.99 9.55
N ASP A 103 2.92 -28.24 9.29
CA ASP A 103 1.85 -28.89 10.08
C ASP A 103 2.28 -29.15 11.54
N THR A 104 3.57 -29.43 11.76
CA THR A 104 4.13 -29.59 13.12
C THR A 104 4.31 -28.27 13.90
N GLY A 105 4.13 -27.11 13.25
CA GLY A 105 4.33 -25.80 13.86
C GLY A 105 3.08 -25.20 14.53
N ASP A 106 1.88 -25.65 14.16
CA ASP A 106 0.62 -25.03 14.60
C ASP A 106 0.03 -25.62 15.90
N ASP A 107 0.55 -26.73 16.41
CA ASP A 107 0.09 -27.32 17.69
C ASP A 107 0.76 -26.68 18.93
N ALA A 108 1.51 -25.58 18.75
CA ALA A 108 2.19 -24.85 19.82
C ALA A 108 1.72 -23.40 20.01
N GLY A 109 0.63 -22.97 19.34
CA GLY A 109 0.21 -21.56 19.32
C GLY A 109 -1.28 -21.26 19.57
N ALA A 110 -2.11 -22.27 19.86
CA ALA A 110 -3.54 -22.07 20.14
C ALA A 110 -3.84 -22.00 21.65
N GLY A 111 -3.09 -21.20 22.39
CA GLY A 111 -3.31 -20.94 23.80
C GLY A 111 -2.73 -19.60 24.21
N GLU A 112 -3.61 -18.73 24.71
CA GLU A 112 -3.32 -17.41 25.29
C GLU A 112 -2.95 -16.30 24.32
N GLU A 113 -3.95 -15.48 23.97
CA GLU A 113 -3.84 -14.01 24.01
C GLU A 113 -5.24 -13.38 23.84
N ASP A 114 -6.07 -13.47 24.89
CA ASP A 114 -7.14 -12.48 25.11
C ASP A 114 -7.17 -12.13 26.60
N GLY A 115 -6.31 -11.19 26.98
CA GLY A 115 -6.19 -10.74 28.36
C GLY A 115 -5.13 -9.67 28.54
N ALA A 116 -5.61 -8.44 28.77
CA ALA A 116 -4.87 -7.30 29.32
C ALA A 116 -4.02 -6.44 28.36
N VAL A 117 -4.70 -5.57 27.59
CA VAL A 117 -4.14 -4.23 27.31
C VAL A 117 -4.67 -3.26 28.35
N GLY A 118 -3.88 -3.07 29.40
CA GLY A 118 -4.08 -2.06 30.44
C GLY A 118 -3.95 -0.65 29.86
N ARG A 119 -5.06 0.09 29.79
CA ARG A 119 -5.06 1.55 29.60
C ARG A 119 -4.77 2.21 30.94
N ASN A 120 -3.51 2.52 31.21
CA ASN A 120 -3.12 3.50 32.22
C ASN A 120 -2.81 4.84 31.54
N THR A 121 -3.82 5.67 31.30
CA THR A 121 -3.65 7.12 31.15
C THR A 121 -4.08 7.77 32.45
N ALA A 122 -3.14 7.91 33.38
CA ALA A 122 -3.31 8.71 34.58
C ALA A 122 -3.30 10.20 34.18
N ALA A 123 -4.47 10.81 34.09
CA ALA A 123 -4.64 12.25 34.12
C ALA A 123 -5.22 12.61 35.50
N ALA A 124 -4.35 12.96 36.44
CA ALA A 124 -4.74 13.55 37.72
C ALA A 124 -3.67 14.55 38.18
N GLY A 125 -4.01 15.84 38.08
CA GLY A 125 -3.69 16.87 39.06
C GLY A 125 -2.24 17.35 39.17
N ALA A 126 -1.95 18.49 38.56
CA ALA A 126 -0.97 19.45 39.09
C ALA A 126 -1.41 20.88 38.76
N ALA A 127 -2.40 21.38 39.51
CA ALA A 127 -2.58 22.81 39.72
C ALA A 127 -1.97 23.13 41.07
N ALA A 128 -0.84 23.84 41.07
CA ALA A 128 -0.25 24.44 42.26
C ALA A 128 0.15 25.87 41.92
N GLU A 129 -0.53 26.80 42.57
CA GLU A 129 -0.33 28.25 42.54
C GLU A 129 1.05 28.64 43.11
N VAL A 130 1.58 29.76 42.62
CA VAL A 130 2.62 30.53 43.32
C VAL A 130 2.11 31.96 43.44
N SER A 131 1.84 32.37 44.69
CA SER A 131 1.81 33.77 45.14
C SER A 131 3.22 34.29 45.37
#